data_AF-A0A7J7JMG1-F1
#
_entry.id   AF-A0A7J7JMG1-F1
#
_cell.length_a   1.000
_cell.length_b   1.000
_cell.length_c   1.000
_cell.angle_alpha   90.00
_cell.angle_beta   90.00
_cell.angle_gamma   90.00
#
_symmetry.space_group_name_H-M   'P 1'
#
loop_
_entity.id
_entity.type
_entity.pdbx_description
1 polymer ?
#
loop_
_entity_poly.entity_id
_entity_poly.type
_entity_poly.pdbx_seq_one_letter_code
_entity_poly.pdbx_strand_id
1 'polypeptide(L)'
;MMAVAMEPLTMSLEGMGLSGGSSMAPQPMNSSSIGPQKWSNSTVKTVKLSQSIVDRADRAIEIGKATDPLPTIREVVAELSNNEIKRYTREVRVVVARLRQSFLETNEEIRSLLRAKAMIEKAHEHTRKDIQLNRDSVKGREVRPQREKPRDGADDLLNAERMHLLNMKKMYEAQLKLIKQQLHILDVARKRLGAVTQERTRVMDLICNSLTPMSAQEQRRSSKEFTRSHTDTNFCRPSTPENFKVDPLGAYTPECDRALQEAKSARERGLHLRQETANVIDKCDKLRKAVNRSVNSGITQKMGETTSLKQQLDMGIGENRHATHRNQRWYDLTERAYEYSQGPIMYHDIMTHERLDRPQVRVFQRHPGTQLKEPQEIVRGGDGLLESMKATSRNIGLLNIARQRMNEDKSDKLAGINADGDVLRMRRRKADHKWGYGEARISLVPTLP
;
A
#
# COMPACT_ATOMS: atom_id res chain seq x y z
N MET A 1 -23.57 -45.62 -40.20
CA MET A 1 -22.66 -45.42 -41.35
C MET A 1 -21.28 -45.91 -40.94
N MET A 2 -20.82 -46.97 -41.62
CA MET A 2 -19.45 -47.53 -41.72
C MET A 2 -18.65 -47.71 -40.40
N ALA A 3 -18.47 -48.90 -39.81
CA ALA A 3 -18.06 -50.24 -40.28
C ALA A 3 -16.53 -50.43 -40.47
N VAL A 4 -16.02 -51.50 -39.82
CA VAL A 4 -14.80 -52.30 -40.11
C VAL A 4 -13.46 -51.65 -39.69
N ALA A 5 -12.57 -52.29 -38.90
CA ALA A 5 -12.01 -53.62 -39.11
C ALA A 5 -11.68 -54.41 -37.81
N MET A 6 -12.16 -55.66 -37.80
CA MET A 6 -11.45 -56.82 -37.26
C MET A 6 -10.25 -57.13 -38.18
N GLU A 7 -9.12 -57.57 -37.64
CA GLU A 7 -8.69 -58.97 -37.82
C GLU A 7 -7.43 -59.32 -36.98
N PRO A 8 -7.25 -60.63 -36.69
CA PRO A 8 -6.30 -61.18 -35.74
C PRO A 8 -4.98 -61.58 -36.42
N LEU A 9 -3.89 -61.64 -35.64
CA LEU A 9 -2.66 -62.26 -36.11
C LEU A 9 -2.71 -63.77 -35.95
N THR A 10 -2.91 -64.42 -37.09
CA THR A 10 -2.70 -65.83 -37.36
C THR A 10 -1.23 -66.23 -37.26
N MET A 11 -1.08 -67.52 -36.96
CA MET A 11 0.13 -68.32 -36.90
C MET A 11 1.13 -68.11 -38.06
N SER A 12 2.41 -68.29 -37.75
CA SER A 12 3.29 -69.06 -38.62
C SER A 12 4.19 -69.97 -37.78
N LEU A 13 4.06 -71.27 -38.05
CA LEU A 13 5.00 -72.32 -37.69
C LEU A 13 6.29 -72.15 -38.50
N GLU A 14 7.42 -72.45 -37.84
CA GLU A 14 8.68 -73.04 -38.32
C GLU A 14 9.70 -72.78 -37.21
N GLY A 15 10.52 -73.69 -36.68
CA GLY A 15 10.76 -75.09 -36.89
C GLY A 15 12.03 -75.38 -36.07
N MET A 16 11.92 -76.09 -34.95
CA MET A 16 13.02 -76.66 -34.14
C MET A 16 12.32 -77.57 -33.12
N GLY A 17 12.20 -78.88 -33.31
CA GLY A 17 13.19 -79.78 -33.86
C GLY A 17 14.11 -80.30 -32.77
N LEU A 18 13.58 -80.70 -31.59
CA LEU A 18 14.28 -81.61 -30.69
C LEU A 18 13.33 -82.70 -30.19
N SER A 19 13.58 -83.84 -30.80
CA SER A 19 13.17 -85.21 -30.50
C SER A 19 13.20 -85.56 -29.02
N GLY A 20 12.10 -86.16 -28.54
CA GLY A 20 12.06 -86.80 -27.23
C GLY A 20 10.72 -87.43 -26.87
N GLY A 21 9.90 -87.77 -27.86
CA GLY A 21 8.66 -88.50 -27.64
C GLY A 21 8.76 -89.88 -28.30
N SER A 22 9.10 -90.90 -27.51
CA SER A 22 8.94 -92.30 -27.92
C SER A 22 7.44 -92.58 -28.06
N SER A 23 6.89 -92.21 -29.21
CA SER A 23 5.63 -92.73 -29.73
C SER A 23 5.84 -94.22 -30.00
N MET A 24 5.50 -95.07 -29.02
CA MET A 24 5.26 -96.47 -29.30
C MET A 24 4.04 -96.55 -30.22
N ALA A 25 4.32 -96.64 -31.52
CA ALA A 25 3.36 -97.10 -32.51
C ALA A 25 2.71 -98.39 -31.99
N PRO A 26 1.38 -98.57 -32.14
CA PRO A 26 0.77 -99.85 -31.83
C PRO A 26 1.35 -100.87 -32.81
N GLN A 27 2.27 -101.71 -32.33
CA GLN A 27 2.75 -102.82 -33.14
C GLN A 27 1.55 -103.69 -33.53
N PRO A 28 1.44 -104.11 -34.81
CA PRO A 28 0.47 -105.12 -35.18
C PRO A 28 0.85 -106.41 -34.46
N MET A 29 0.07 -106.77 -33.44
CA MET A 29 0.21 -108.06 -32.75
C MET A 29 -0.08 -109.16 -33.77
N ASN A 30 0.99 -109.81 -34.25
CA ASN A 30 0.94 -110.93 -35.18
C ASN A 30 -0.10 -111.97 -34.72
N SER A 31 -1.00 -112.31 -35.63
CA SER A 31 -2.24 -113.06 -35.44
C SER A 31 -2.04 -114.58 -35.36
N SER A 32 -1.14 -115.04 -34.50
CA SER A 32 -0.91 -116.46 -34.25
C SER A 32 -1.28 -116.80 -32.80
N SER A 33 -2.56 -116.64 -32.44
CA SER A 33 -3.04 -116.99 -31.10
C SER A 33 -3.37 -118.48 -31.03
N ILE A 34 -2.60 -119.24 -30.25
CA ILE A 34 -2.81 -120.68 -29.96
C ILE A 34 -3.84 -120.87 -28.81
N GLY A 35 -4.36 -119.78 -28.22
CA GLY A 35 -5.34 -119.81 -27.12
C GLY A 35 -6.78 -119.49 -27.55
N PRO A 36 -7.78 -119.63 -26.66
CA PRO A 36 -9.18 -119.35 -26.99
C PRO A 36 -9.39 -117.89 -27.45
N GLN A 37 -9.83 -117.70 -28.70
CA GLN A 37 -9.96 -116.36 -29.31
C GLN A 37 -10.88 -115.41 -28.53
N LYS A 38 -11.90 -115.95 -27.85
CA LYS A 38 -12.79 -115.17 -26.95
C LYS A 38 -12.01 -114.54 -25.79
N TRP A 39 -11.00 -115.23 -25.25
CA TRP A 39 -10.15 -114.73 -24.18
C TRP A 39 -9.18 -113.67 -24.71
N SER A 40 -8.51 -113.91 -25.84
CA SER A 40 -7.61 -112.92 -26.47
C SER A 40 -8.35 -111.61 -26.81
N ASN A 41 -9.53 -111.71 -27.43
CA ASN A 41 -10.34 -110.53 -27.76
C ASN A 41 -10.88 -109.80 -26.53
N SER A 42 -11.19 -110.53 -25.44
CA SER A 42 -11.56 -109.92 -24.15
C SER A 42 -10.38 -109.16 -23.55
N THR A 43 -9.18 -109.77 -23.54
CA THR A 43 -7.94 -109.15 -23.05
C THR A 43 -7.58 -107.91 -23.87
N VAL A 44 -7.67 -107.96 -25.21
CA VAL A 44 -7.40 -106.79 -26.08
C VAL A 44 -8.42 -105.66 -25.84
N LYS A 45 -9.71 -105.99 -25.60
CA LYS A 45 -10.71 -104.99 -25.22
C LYS A 45 -10.40 -104.36 -23.87
N THR A 46 -9.99 -105.16 -22.88
CA THR A 46 -9.56 -104.66 -21.57
C THR A 46 -8.32 -103.78 -21.68
N VAL A 47 -7.34 -104.15 -22.52
CA VAL A 47 -6.14 -103.34 -22.79
C VAL A 47 -6.50 -102.03 -23.47
N LYS A 48 -7.38 -102.04 -24.48
CA LYS A 48 -7.84 -100.80 -25.14
C LYS A 48 -8.64 -99.90 -24.20
N LEU A 49 -9.49 -100.47 -23.35
CA LEU A 49 -10.21 -99.73 -22.32
C LEU A 49 -9.22 -99.09 -21.34
N SER A 50 -8.23 -99.85 -20.87
CA SER A 50 -7.15 -99.36 -20.00
C SER A 50 -6.36 -98.24 -20.65
N GLN A 51 -6.02 -98.35 -21.95
CA GLN A 51 -5.31 -97.30 -22.67
C GLN A 51 -6.14 -96.01 -22.74
N SER A 52 -7.45 -96.11 -23.01
CA SER A 52 -8.33 -94.93 -23.03
C SER A 52 -8.49 -94.27 -21.65
N ILE A 53 -8.42 -95.07 -20.58
CA ILE A 53 -8.45 -94.58 -19.19
C ILE A 53 -7.15 -93.84 -18.87
N VAL A 54 -6.00 -94.37 -19.28
CA VAL A 54 -4.69 -93.70 -19.15
C VAL A 54 -4.68 -92.38 -19.91
N ASP A 55 -5.08 -92.38 -21.19
CA ASP A 55 -5.14 -91.14 -21.99
C ASP A 55 -6.12 -90.11 -21.41
N ARG A 56 -7.19 -90.55 -20.74
CA ARG A 56 -8.13 -89.66 -20.04
C ARG A 56 -7.53 -89.13 -18.74
N ALA A 57 -6.79 -89.95 -18.00
CA ALA A 57 -6.10 -89.54 -16.79
C ALA A 57 -4.96 -88.56 -17.09
N ASP A 58 -4.16 -88.80 -18.13
CA ASP A 58 -3.07 -87.92 -18.55
C ASP A 58 -3.61 -86.55 -19.01
N ARG A 59 -4.72 -86.54 -19.77
CA ARG A 59 -5.42 -85.29 -20.11
C ARG A 59 -5.96 -84.57 -18.88
N ALA A 60 -6.48 -85.30 -17.88
CA ALA A 60 -6.94 -84.69 -16.64
C ALA A 60 -5.78 -84.13 -15.81
N ILE A 61 -4.61 -84.77 -15.82
CA ILE A 61 -3.38 -84.28 -15.16
C ILE A 61 -2.86 -83.03 -15.85
N GLU A 62 -2.82 -82.98 -17.18
CA GLU A 62 -2.38 -81.78 -17.91
C GLU A 62 -3.34 -80.59 -17.73
N ILE A 63 -4.66 -80.85 -17.68
CA ILE A 63 -5.64 -79.83 -17.31
C ILE A 63 -5.39 -79.37 -15.86
N GLY A 64 -5.20 -80.31 -14.92
CA GLY A 64 -4.87 -80.02 -13.53
C GLY A 64 -3.61 -79.16 -13.39
N LYS A 65 -2.50 -79.51 -14.04
CA LYS A 65 -1.27 -78.70 -14.04
C LYS A 65 -1.47 -77.28 -14.60
N ALA A 66 -2.38 -77.09 -15.54
CA ALA A 66 -2.68 -75.78 -16.12
C ALA A 66 -3.59 -74.92 -15.24
N THR A 67 -4.48 -75.53 -14.45
CA THR A 67 -5.45 -74.83 -13.60
C THR A 67 -5.08 -74.75 -12.13
N ASP A 68 -4.23 -75.67 -11.66
CA ASP A 68 -3.86 -75.77 -10.25
C ASP A 68 -2.96 -74.60 -9.86
N PRO A 69 -3.29 -73.87 -8.78
CA PRO A 69 -2.46 -72.77 -8.33
C PRO A 69 -1.09 -73.30 -7.89
N LEU A 70 -0.03 -72.61 -8.33
CA LEU A 70 1.33 -72.92 -7.89
C LEU A 70 1.41 -72.89 -6.35
N PRO A 71 2.24 -73.76 -5.72
CA PRO A 71 2.42 -73.78 -4.27
C PRO A 71 2.82 -72.41 -3.67
N THR A 72 3.42 -71.54 -4.48
CA THR A 72 3.87 -70.17 -4.12
C THR A 72 2.79 -69.10 -4.29
N ILE A 73 1.56 -69.42 -4.70
CA ILE A 73 0.50 -68.41 -4.96
C ILE A 73 0.26 -67.48 -3.75
N ARG A 74 0.36 -68.01 -2.52
CA ARG A 74 0.20 -67.22 -1.30
C ARG A 74 1.29 -66.17 -1.15
N GLU A 75 2.53 -66.52 -1.48
CA GLU A 75 3.69 -65.63 -1.42
C GLU A 75 3.62 -64.58 -2.53
N VAL A 76 3.30 -64.98 -3.76
CA VAL A 76 3.17 -64.07 -4.91
C VAL A 76 2.05 -63.06 -4.69
N VAL A 77 0.88 -63.49 -4.21
CA VAL A 77 -0.24 -62.57 -3.92
C VAL A 77 0.08 -61.62 -2.75
N ALA A 78 0.78 -62.11 -1.72
CA ALA A 78 1.25 -61.28 -0.62
C ALA A 78 2.28 -60.24 -1.10
N GLU A 79 3.20 -60.62 -1.99
CA GLU A 79 4.20 -59.71 -2.57
C GLU A 79 3.54 -58.62 -3.43
N LEU A 80 2.60 -58.99 -4.30
CA LEU A 80 1.84 -58.04 -5.11
C LEU A 80 1.08 -57.03 -4.22
N SER A 81 0.43 -57.52 -3.15
CA SER A 81 -0.26 -56.67 -2.18
C SER A 81 0.70 -55.74 -1.44
N ASN A 82 1.86 -56.25 -1.01
CA ASN A 82 2.89 -55.46 -0.34
C ASN A 82 3.47 -54.38 -1.26
N ASN A 83 3.66 -54.69 -2.54
CA ASN A 83 4.14 -53.73 -3.54
C ASN A 83 3.12 -52.62 -3.78
N GLU A 84 1.83 -52.95 -3.81
CA GLU A 84 0.74 -51.98 -3.92
C GLU A 84 0.68 -51.06 -2.69
N ILE A 85 0.76 -51.62 -1.48
CA ILE A 85 0.78 -50.85 -0.22
C ILE A 85 1.99 -49.89 -0.19
N LYS A 86 3.18 -50.38 -0.57
CA LYS A 86 4.40 -49.55 -0.63
C LYS A 86 4.25 -48.41 -1.64
N ARG A 87 3.67 -48.69 -2.82
CA ARG A 87 3.39 -47.68 -3.85
C ARG A 87 2.44 -46.61 -3.34
N TYR A 88 1.28 -47.01 -2.82
CA TYR A 88 0.29 -46.10 -2.23
C TYR A 88 0.89 -45.24 -1.12
N THR A 89 1.63 -45.85 -0.19
CA THR A 89 2.26 -45.13 0.92
C THR A 89 3.27 -44.08 0.43
N ARG A 90 4.06 -44.41 -0.59
CA ARG A 90 5.00 -43.47 -1.20
C ARG A 90 4.27 -42.29 -1.84
N GLU A 91 3.19 -42.55 -2.55
CA GLU A 91 2.38 -41.50 -3.19
C GLU A 91 1.71 -40.60 -2.15
N VAL A 92 1.13 -41.15 -1.09
CA VAL A 92 0.55 -40.38 0.02
C VAL A 92 1.61 -39.50 0.68
N ARG A 93 2.85 -39.99 0.88
CA ARG A 93 3.97 -39.17 1.41
C ARG A 93 4.24 -37.95 0.53
N VAL A 94 4.24 -38.11 -0.79
CA VAL A 94 4.45 -37.00 -1.74
C VAL A 94 3.30 -35.99 -1.64
N VAL A 95 2.05 -36.46 -1.56
CA VAL A 95 0.87 -35.58 -1.42
C VAL A 95 0.92 -34.82 -0.09
N VAL A 96 1.26 -35.48 1.02
CA VAL A 96 1.42 -34.85 2.34
C VAL A 96 2.54 -33.81 2.31
N ALA A 97 3.67 -34.10 1.66
CA ALA A 97 4.76 -33.14 1.50
C ALA A 97 4.29 -31.89 0.73
N ARG A 98 3.52 -32.06 -0.36
CA ARG A 98 2.95 -30.95 -1.14
C ARG A 98 1.95 -30.11 -0.34
N LEU A 99 1.08 -30.75 0.42
CA LEU A 99 0.11 -30.07 1.30
C LEU A 99 0.83 -29.25 2.39
N ARG A 100 1.85 -29.83 3.02
CA ARG A 100 2.70 -29.15 4.01
C ARG A 100 3.42 -27.95 3.40
N GLN A 101 3.98 -28.10 2.21
CA GLN A 101 4.63 -27.00 1.48
C GLN A 101 3.63 -25.86 1.20
N SER A 102 2.45 -26.17 0.65
CA SER A 102 1.40 -25.16 0.40
C SER A 102 0.90 -24.50 1.69
N PHE A 103 0.86 -25.23 2.81
CA PHE A 103 0.51 -24.69 4.12
C PHE A 103 1.57 -23.69 4.62
N LEU A 104 2.86 -23.99 4.45
CA LEU A 104 3.95 -23.08 4.81
C LEU A 104 3.93 -21.81 3.96
N GLU A 105 3.75 -21.93 2.64
CA GLU A 105 3.61 -20.79 1.72
C GLU A 105 2.41 -19.91 2.09
N THR A 106 1.29 -20.51 2.48
CA THR A 106 0.10 -19.75 2.92
C THR A 106 0.37 -19.00 4.22
N ASN A 107 1.09 -19.59 5.17
CA ASN A 107 1.52 -18.90 6.40
C ASN A 107 2.48 -17.74 6.12
N GLU A 108 3.38 -17.90 5.17
CA GLU A 108 4.29 -16.83 4.76
C GLU A 108 3.55 -15.68 4.09
N GLU A 109 2.55 -15.98 3.26
CA GLU A 109 1.68 -14.98 2.65
C GLU A 109 0.89 -14.22 3.72
N ILE A 110 0.30 -14.91 4.71
CA ILE A 110 -0.38 -14.27 5.85
C ILE A 110 0.58 -13.32 6.59
N ARG A 111 1.80 -13.79 6.91
CA ARG A 111 2.81 -12.96 7.59
C ARG A 111 3.15 -11.71 6.77
N SER A 112 3.29 -11.86 5.46
CA SER A 112 3.64 -10.76 4.56
C SER A 112 2.48 -9.77 4.39
N LEU A 113 1.24 -10.24 4.33
CA LEU A 113 0.05 -9.40 4.26
C LEU A 113 -0.22 -8.67 5.59
N LEU A 114 0.11 -9.28 6.73
CA LEU A 114 0.12 -8.60 8.05
C LEU A 114 1.14 -7.46 8.11
N ARG A 115 2.32 -7.61 7.50
CA ARG A 115 3.28 -6.49 7.38
C ARG A 115 2.70 -5.35 6.52
N ALA A 116 2.07 -5.68 5.40
CA ALA A 116 1.41 -4.68 4.55
C ALA A 116 0.29 -3.95 5.30
N LYS A 117 -0.50 -4.67 6.10
CA LYS A 117 -1.51 -4.10 7.00
C LYS A 117 -0.90 -3.06 7.95
N ALA A 118 0.17 -3.43 8.66
CA ALA A 118 0.85 -2.53 9.60
C ALA A 118 1.41 -1.26 8.91
N MET A 119 1.91 -1.40 7.69
CA MET A 119 2.39 -0.26 6.89
C MET A 119 1.25 0.71 6.53
N ILE A 120 0.09 0.20 6.09
CA ILE A 120 -1.10 1.05 5.87
C ILE A 120 -1.56 1.70 7.15
N GLU A 121 -1.64 0.96 8.26
CA GLU A 121 -2.07 1.52 9.55
C GLU A 121 -1.16 2.67 10.00
N LYS A 122 0.15 2.53 9.81
CA LYS A 122 1.12 3.60 10.05
C LYS A 122 0.91 4.80 9.12
N ALA A 123 0.72 4.58 7.82
CA ALA A 123 0.48 5.65 6.86
C ALA A 123 -0.86 6.39 7.11
N HIS A 124 -1.88 5.65 7.51
CA HIS A 124 -3.18 6.18 7.92
C HIS A 124 -3.03 7.05 9.19
N GLU A 125 -2.26 6.60 10.17
CA GLU A 125 -1.98 7.37 11.38
C GLU A 125 -1.24 8.68 11.07
N HIS A 126 -0.22 8.65 10.21
CA HIS A 126 0.45 9.87 9.74
C HIS A 126 -0.53 10.84 9.07
N THR A 127 -1.46 10.33 8.25
CA THR A 127 -2.49 11.14 7.60
C THR A 127 -3.45 11.77 8.62
N ARG A 128 -3.81 11.06 9.68
CA ARG A 128 -4.64 11.61 10.76
C ARG A 128 -3.92 12.73 11.51
N LYS A 129 -2.62 12.57 11.78
CA LYS A 129 -1.77 13.62 12.35
C LYS A 129 -1.69 14.83 11.42
N ASP A 130 -1.55 14.64 10.10
CA ASP A 130 -1.55 15.73 9.12
C ASP A 130 -2.90 16.47 9.06
N ILE A 131 -4.03 15.75 9.19
CA ILE A 131 -5.36 16.39 9.29
C ILE A 131 -5.44 17.27 10.55
N GLN A 132 -4.92 16.78 11.68
CA GLN A 132 -4.87 17.56 12.90
C GLN A 132 -3.94 18.76 12.76
N LEU A 133 -2.79 18.59 12.12
CA LEU A 133 -1.84 19.67 11.83
C LEU A 133 -2.48 20.76 10.97
N ASN A 134 -3.23 20.39 9.94
CA ASN A 134 -3.97 21.31 9.10
C ASN A 134 -5.02 22.08 9.91
N ARG A 135 -5.78 21.40 10.79
CA ARG A 135 -6.74 22.06 11.69
C ARG A 135 -6.05 23.04 12.64
N ASP A 136 -4.93 22.66 13.23
CA ASP A 136 -4.13 23.53 14.11
C ASP A 136 -3.59 24.73 13.32
N SER A 137 -3.22 24.53 12.04
CA SER A 137 -2.76 25.60 11.16
C SER A 137 -3.86 26.62 10.90
N VAL A 138 -5.07 26.17 10.56
CA VAL A 138 -6.24 27.06 10.36
C VAL A 138 -6.54 27.83 11.65
N LYS A 139 -6.58 27.16 12.80
CA LYS A 139 -6.78 27.81 14.10
C LYS A 139 -5.71 28.85 14.42
N GLY A 140 -4.44 28.56 14.12
CA GLY A 140 -3.35 29.52 14.31
C GLY A 140 -3.56 30.81 13.50
N ARG A 141 -4.14 30.69 12.29
CA ARG A 141 -4.45 31.85 11.43
C ARG A 141 -5.71 32.61 11.84
N GLU A 142 -6.56 32.06 12.70
CA GLU A 142 -7.72 32.78 13.26
C GLU A 142 -7.33 33.89 14.24
N VAL A 143 -6.10 33.83 14.77
CA VAL A 143 -5.51 34.82 15.70
C VAL A 143 -5.11 36.12 15.00
N ARG A 144 -5.12 36.16 13.66
CA ARG A 144 -4.83 37.36 12.88
C ARG A 144 -5.78 38.51 13.22
N PRO A 145 -5.31 39.77 13.18
CA PRO A 145 -6.15 40.94 13.42
C PRO A 145 -7.27 41.05 12.37
N GLN A 146 -8.36 41.72 12.72
CA GLN A 146 -9.59 41.71 11.92
C GLN A 146 -9.39 42.19 10.46
N ARG A 147 -8.46 43.12 10.23
CA ARG A 147 -8.11 43.61 8.88
C ARG A 147 -7.37 42.59 8.01
N GLU A 148 -6.60 41.68 8.64
CA GLU A 148 -5.86 40.58 7.97
C GLU A 148 -6.61 39.25 7.97
N LYS A 149 -7.78 39.19 8.61
CA LYS A 149 -8.60 37.99 8.76
C LYS A 149 -9.38 37.53 7.52
N PRO A 150 -9.71 38.37 6.52
CA PRO A 150 -10.39 37.90 5.31
C PRO A 150 -9.66 36.74 4.65
N ARG A 151 -10.44 35.84 4.02
CA ARG A 151 -9.93 34.63 3.36
C ARG A 151 -8.93 35.01 2.27
N ASP A 152 -7.76 34.37 2.29
CA ASP A 152 -6.70 34.57 1.31
C ASP A 152 -6.29 33.27 0.59
N GLY A 153 -5.35 33.38 -0.35
CA GLY A 153 -4.86 32.23 -1.11
C GLY A 153 -4.17 31.16 -0.24
N ALA A 154 -3.62 31.52 0.91
CA ALA A 154 -3.05 30.52 1.83
C ALA A 154 -4.16 29.74 2.56
N ASP A 155 -5.34 30.35 2.79
CA ASP A 155 -6.52 29.65 3.32
C ASP A 155 -7.10 28.68 2.27
N ASP A 156 -7.03 29.03 1.00
CA ASP A 156 -7.41 28.14 -0.11
C ASP A 156 -6.49 26.92 -0.19
N LEU A 157 -5.17 27.12 -0.04
CA LEU A 157 -4.20 26.04 0.01
C LEU A 157 -4.41 25.12 1.23
N LEU A 158 -4.73 25.69 2.41
CA LEU A 158 -5.06 24.90 3.60
C LEU A 158 -6.34 24.09 3.41
N ASN A 159 -7.35 24.64 2.74
CA ASN A 159 -8.58 23.91 2.43
C ASN A 159 -8.33 22.80 1.40
N ALA A 160 -7.54 23.06 0.35
CA ALA A 160 -7.15 22.04 -0.62
C ALA A 160 -6.37 20.90 0.04
N GLU A 161 -5.42 21.22 0.93
CA GLU A 161 -4.68 20.23 1.73
C GLU A 161 -5.63 19.35 2.53
N ARG A 162 -6.59 19.95 3.25
CA ARG A 162 -7.59 19.21 4.01
C ARG A 162 -8.37 18.22 3.13
N MET A 163 -8.80 18.65 1.94
CA MET A 163 -9.55 17.80 1.02
C MET A 163 -8.72 16.61 0.53
N HIS A 164 -7.46 16.84 0.17
CA HIS A 164 -6.54 15.76 -0.22
C HIS A 164 -6.29 14.77 0.92
N LEU A 165 -6.06 15.25 2.15
CA LEU A 165 -5.84 14.40 3.32
C LEU A 165 -7.06 13.56 3.66
N LEU A 166 -8.27 14.13 3.56
CA LEU A 166 -9.51 13.37 3.76
C LEU A 166 -9.72 12.29 2.69
N ASN A 167 -9.32 12.57 1.44
CA ASN A 167 -9.38 11.57 0.38
C ASN A 167 -8.39 10.42 0.62
N MET A 168 -7.12 10.74 0.96
CA MET A 168 -6.12 9.73 1.34
C MET A 168 -6.60 8.87 2.51
N LYS A 169 -7.21 9.48 3.52
CA LYS A 169 -7.80 8.78 4.66
C LYS A 169 -8.80 7.71 4.20
N LYS A 170 -9.76 8.09 3.34
CA LYS A 170 -10.76 7.17 2.78
C LYS A 170 -10.10 6.04 1.97
N MET A 171 -9.09 6.35 1.16
CA MET A 171 -8.35 5.35 0.39
C MET A 171 -7.67 4.32 1.29
N TYR A 172 -7.01 4.76 2.37
CA TYR A 172 -6.39 3.86 3.34
C TYR A 172 -7.41 3.00 4.09
N GLU A 173 -8.55 3.56 4.51
CA GLU A 173 -9.63 2.80 5.15
C GLU A 173 -10.20 1.71 4.24
N ALA A 174 -10.40 2.01 2.95
CA ALA A 174 -10.85 1.05 1.96
C ALA A 174 -9.82 -0.09 1.75
N GLN A 175 -8.54 0.24 1.57
CA GLN A 175 -7.48 -0.75 1.42
C GLN A 175 -7.31 -1.63 2.67
N LEU A 176 -7.44 -1.04 3.87
CA LEU A 176 -7.39 -1.79 5.11
C LEU A 176 -8.53 -2.80 5.23
N LYS A 177 -9.73 -2.46 4.74
CA LYS A 177 -10.88 -3.39 4.69
C LYS A 177 -10.59 -4.57 3.76
N LEU A 178 -10.04 -4.31 2.57
CA LEU A 178 -9.66 -5.35 1.61
C LEU A 178 -8.61 -6.31 2.20
N ILE A 179 -7.59 -5.77 2.87
CA ILE A 179 -6.56 -6.60 3.53
C ILE A 179 -7.16 -7.47 4.64
N LYS A 180 -8.04 -6.92 5.47
CA LYS A 180 -8.71 -7.70 6.54
C LYS A 180 -9.56 -8.83 5.96
N GLN A 181 -10.28 -8.58 4.88
CA GLN A 181 -11.05 -9.61 4.17
C GLN A 181 -10.15 -10.70 3.58
N GLN A 182 -9.05 -10.32 2.94
CA GLN A 182 -8.13 -11.28 2.35
C GLN A 182 -7.36 -12.11 3.40
N LEU A 183 -7.02 -11.52 4.55
CA LEU A 183 -6.47 -12.26 5.70
C LEU A 183 -7.44 -13.32 6.22
N HIS A 184 -8.75 -13.02 6.26
CA HIS A 184 -9.76 -14.01 6.64
C HIS A 184 -9.83 -15.17 5.63
N ILE A 185 -9.83 -14.87 4.33
CA ILE A 185 -9.83 -15.90 3.27
C ILE A 185 -8.58 -16.79 3.38
N LEU A 186 -7.40 -16.21 3.59
CA LEU A 186 -6.15 -16.97 3.79
C LEU A 186 -6.19 -17.83 5.06
N ASP A 187 -6.80 -17.36 6.16
CA ASP A 187 -6.94 -18.16 7.38
C ASP A 187 -7.89 -19.36 7.19
N VAL A 188 -8.99 -19.18 6.45
CA VAL A 188 -9.90 -20.27 6.07
C VAL A 188 -9.17 -21.31 5.21
N ALA A 189 -8.46 -20.88 4.17
CA ALA A 189 -7.66 -21.77 3.32
C ALA A 189 -6.56 -22.50 4.12
N ARG A 190 -5.89 -21.81 5.06
CA ARG A 190 -4.90 -22.40 5.97
C ARG A 190 -5.51 -23.49 6.86
N LYS A 191 -6.68 -23.23 7.46
CA LYS A 191 -7.39 -24.21 8.31
C LYS A 191 -7.78 -25.44 7.49
N ARG A 192 -8.31 -25.24 6.28
CA ARG A 192 -8.66 -26.34 5.36
C ARG A 192 -7.43 -27.17 5.00
N LEU A 193 -6.33 -26.55 4.58
CA LEU A 193 -5.07 -27.24 4.32
C LEU A 193 -4.57 -28.03 5.53
N GLY A 194 -4.69 -27.45 6.74
CA GLY A 194 -4.33 -28.14 7.99
C GLY A 194 -5.15 -29.41 8.21
N ALA A 195 -6.47 -29.35 8.03
CA ALA A 195 -7.37 -30.49 8.17
C ALA A 195 -7.06 -31.60 7.16
N VAL A 196 -6.90 -31.25 5.88
CA VAL A 196 -6.57 -32.22 4.82
C VAL A 196 -5.18 -32.83 5.02
N THR A 197 -4.21 -32.04 5.47
CA THR A 197 -2.88 -32.54 5.81
C THR A 197 -2.94 -33.54 6.95
N GLN A 198 -3.74 -33.27 8.00
CA GLN A 198 -3.91 -34.19 9.13
C GLN A 198 -4.59 -35.48 8.71
N GLU A 199 -5.68 -35.40 7.94
CA GLU A 199 -6.38 -36.57 7.38
C GLU A 199 -5.42 -37.47 6.61
N ARG A 200 -4.64 -36.90 5.67
CA ARG A 200 -3.68 -37.65 4.86
C ARG A 200 -2.50 -38.18 5.67
N THR A 201 -2.10 -37.49 6.74
CA THR A 201 -1.04 -37.97 7.64
C THR A 201 -1.50 -39.21 8.42
N ARG A 202 -2.76 -39.27 8.88
CA ARG A 202 -3.30 -40.43 9.61
C ARG A 202 -3.28 -41.72 8.78
N VAL A 203 -3.47 -41.61 7.47
CA VAL A 203 -3.36 -42.76 6.53
C VAL A 203 -1.96 -43.36 6.56
N MET A 204 -0.92 -42.55 6.76
CA MET A 204 0.46 -43.04 6.92
C MET A 204 0.71 -43.65 8.30
N ASP A 205 0.09 -43.11 9.35
CA ASP A 205 0.23 -43.63 10.72
C ASP A 205 -0.37 -45.05 10.87
N LEU A 206 -1.45 -45.35 10.12
CA LEU A 206 -2.05 -46.69 10.04
C LEU A 206 -1.11 -47.74 9.41
N ILE A 207 -0.21 -47.34 8.51
CA ILE A 207 0.69 -48.24 7.77
C ILE A 207 2.07 -48.35 8.46
N CYS A 208 2.46 -47.36 9.28
CA CYS A 208 3.71 -47.38 10.03
C CYS A 208 3.65 -48.16 11.36
N ASN A 209 2.48 -48.61 11.81
CA ASN A 209 2.34 -49.43 13.02
C ASN A 209 2.50 -50.95 12.78
N SER A 210 2.52 -51.42 11.53
CA SER A 210 2.63 -52.86 11.21
C SER A 210 4.06 -53.32 10.94
N LEU A 211 5.08 -52.50 11.21
CA LEU A 211 6.49 -52.87 11.03
C LEU A 211 7.35 -52.41 12.21
N THR A 212 7.38 -53.17 13.30
CA THR A 212 8.61 -53.68 13.95
C THR A 212 8.21 -54.68 15.06
N PRO A 213 8.94 -55.79 15.27
CA PRO A 213 10.36 -55.74 15.61
C PRO A 213 11.22 -56.81 14.91
N MET A 214 12.25 -56.41 14.16
CA MET A 214 13.52 -57.11 14.10
C MET A 214 14.63 -56.07 13.88
N SER A 215 14.97 -55.37 14.95
CA SER A 215 16.26 -54.70 15.09
C SER A 215 16.73 -54.93 16.53
N ALA A 216 17.12 -56.16 16.78
CA ALA A 216 17.89 -56.52 17.97
C ALA A 216 18.96 -57.55 17.58
N GLN A 217 19.73 -57.28 16.52
CA GLN A 217 21.12 -57.73 16.46
C GLN A 217 21.89 -56.99 15.38
N GLU A 218 23.12 -56.63 15.75
CA GLU A 218 24.24 -56.32 14.86
C GLU A 218 24.26 -54.96 14.17
N GLN A 219 24.07 -53.92 14.98
CA GLN A 219 24.94 -52.76 14.88
C GLN A 219 26.21 -53.02 15.69
N ARG A 220 27.25 -53.56 15.05
CA ARG A 220 28.68 -53.35 15.41
C ARG A 220 29.58 -54.19 14.49
N ARG A 221 30.03 -53.61 13.39
CA ARG A 221 31.44 -53.27 13.12
C ARG A 221 31.71 -53.11 11.63
N SER A 222 32.62 -52.19 11.35
CA SER A 222 33.50 -52.16 10.18
C SER A 222 32.98 -51.47 8.91
N SER A 223 33.16 -50.15 8.90
CA SER A 223 33.55 -49.38 7.73
C SER A 223 34.66 -50.08 6.93
N LYS A 224 34.46 -50.24 5.61
CA LYS A 224 35.50 -50.07 4.57
C LYS A 224 34.90 -50.21 3.15
N GLU A 225 35.13 -49.14 2.39
CA GLU A 225 35.48 -49.06 0.96
C GLU A 225 35.07 -50.13 -0.07
N PHE A 226 34.52 -49.59 -1.16
CA PHE A 226 34.77 -49.95 -2.57
C PHE A 226 34.20 -51.28 -3.10
N THR A 227 33.15 -51.18 -3.91
CA THR A 227 33.20 -51.53 -5.34
C THR A 227 31.91 -51.14 -6.04
N ARG A 228 32.05 -50.36 -7.13
CA ARG A 228 31.03 -50.17 -8.15
C ARG A 228 30.69 -51.54 -8.75
N SER A 229 29.43 -51.94 -8.67
CA SER A 229 28.86 -52.89 -9.62
C SER A 229 27.56 -52.29 -10.16
N HIS A 230 27.57 -52.07 -11.48
CA HIS A 230 26.40 -51.81 -12.28
C HIS A 230 25.50 -53.04 -12.21
N THR A 231 24.39 -52.93 -11.49
CA THR A 231 23.20 -53.74 -11.75
C THR A 231 22.03 -52.79 -11.83
N ASP A 232 21.39 -52.79 -13.00
CA ASP A 232 20.21 -52.03 -13.34
C ASP A 232 19.08 -52.32 -12.35
N THR A 233 19.04 -51.54 -11.29
CA THR A 233 17.84 -51.37 -10.49
C THR A 233 17.13 -50.15 -11.03
N ASN A 234 16.15 -50.39 -11.90
CA ASN A 234 15.04 -49.49 -12.17
C ASN A 234 14.26 -49.24 -10.87
N PHE A 235 14.89 -48.55 -9.92
CA PHE A 235 14.21 -47.94 -8.80
C PHE A 235 13.35 -46.83 -9.37
N CYS A 236 12.04 -47.07 -9.39
CA CYS A 236 10.98 -46.10 -9.64
C CYS A 236 11.41 -44.68 -9.24
N ARG A 237 11.73 -43.87 -10.25
CA ARG A 237 11.84 -42.42 -10.13
C ARG A 237 10.56 -41.92 -9.44
N PRO A 238 10.62 -41.05 -8.42
CA PRO A 238 9.40 -40.47 -7.86
C PRO A 238 8.66 -39.80 -9.01
N SER A 239 7.41 -40.21 -9.25
CA SER A 239 6.52 -39.57 -10.20
C SER A 239 6.55 -38.07 -9.90
N THR A 240 6.85 -37.26 -10.90
CA THR A 240 6.74 -35.81 -10.77
C THR A 240 5.30 -35.48 -10.35
N PRO A 241 5.10 -34.58 -9.37
CA PRO A 241 3.80 -34.33 -8.74
C PRO A 241 2.72 -33.71 -9.66
N GLU A 242 3.01 -33.55 -10.95
CA GLU A 242 2.09 -33.05 -11.98
C GLU A 242 1.24 -34.15 -12.62
N ASN A 243 1.55 -35.43 -12.40
CA ASN A 243 0.87 -36.56 -13.04
C ASN A 243 -0.10 -37.33 -12.11
N PHE A 244 -0.44 -36.78 -10.94
CA PHE A 244 -1.44 -37.41 -10.08
C PHE A 244 -2.84 -37.27 -10.67
N LYS A 245 -3.42 -38.39 -11.11
CA LYS A 245 -4.84 -38.44 -11.48
C LYS A 245 -5.67 -38.34 -10.22
N VAL A 246 -6.63 -37.42 -10.19
CA VAL A 246 -7.57 -37.26 -9.07
C VAL A 246 -8.39 -38.54 -8.94
N ASP A 247 -8.28 -39.20 -7.79
CA ASP A 247 -8.99 -40.44 -7.50
C ASP A 247 -9.62 -40.35 -6.10
N PRO A 248 -10.95 -40.53 -5.94
CA PRO A 248 -11.61 -40.56 -4.65
C PRO A 248 -11.02 -41.56 -3.64
N LEU A 249 -10.48 -42.69 -4.10
CA LEU A 249 -9.90 -43.73 -3.26
C LEU A 249 -8.35 -43.74 -3.29
N GLY A 250 -7.75 -42.98 -4.21
CA GLY A 250 -6.31 -42.93 -4.40
C GLY A 250 -5.58 -42.02 -3.40
N ALA A 251 -4.26 -41.93 -3.57
CA ALA A 251 -3.40 -41.09 -2.73
C ALA A 251 -3.69 -39.59 -2.85
N TYR A 252 -4.11 -39.15 -4.05
CA TYR A 252 -4.48 -37.76 -4.34
C TYR A 252 -6.00 -37.62 -4.54
N THR A 253 -6.67 -37.20 -3.47
CA THR A 253 -8.13 -37.06 -3.48
C THR A 253 -8.58 -35.70 -4.00
N PRO A 254 -9.86 -35.60 -4.45
CA PRO A 254 -10.44 -34.32 -4.86
C PRO A 254 -10.42 -33.26 -3.76
N GLU A 255 -10.37 -33.66 -2.47
CA GLU A 255 -10.23 -32.70 -1.38
C GLU A 255 -8.82 -32.11 -1.28
N CYS A 256 -7.77 -32.91 -1.54
CA CYS A 256 -6.40 -32.42 -1.66
C CYS A 256 -6.28 -31.40 -2.79
N ASP A 257 -6.87 -31.70 -3.95
CA ASP A 257 -6.84 -30.82 -5.11
C ASP A 257 -7.55 -29.49 -4.84
N ARG A 258 -8.77 -29.53 -4.30
CA ARG A 258 -9.53 -28.33 -3.94
C ARG A 258 -8.80 -27.47 -2.93
N ALA A 259 -8.25 -28.06 -1.86
CA ALA A 259 -7.52 -27.32 -0.83
C ALA A 259 -6.25 -26.65 -1.38
N LEU A 260 -5.52 -27.33 -2.29
CA LEU A 260 -4.33 -26.77 -2.94
C LEU A 260 -4.68 -25.61 -3.89
N GLN A 261 -5.72 -25.77 -4.71
CA GLN A 261 -6.16 -24.74 -5.66
C GLN A 261 -6.73 -23.51 -4.95
N GLU A 262 -7.55 -23.70 -3.92
CA GLU A 262 -8.12 -22.61 -3.12
C GLU A 262 -7.00 -21.78 -2.46
N ALA A 263 -6.03 -22.46 -1.84
CA ALA A 263 -4.89 -21.81 -1.22
C ALA A 263 -4.01 -21.08 -2.24
N LYS A 264 -3.72 -21.68 -3.39
CA LYS A 264 -2.97 -21.03 -4.48
C LYS A 264 -3.66 -19.74 -4.94
N SER A 265 -4.96 -19.83 -5.23
CA SER A 265 -5.77 -18.68 -5.65
C SER A 265 -5.83 -17.59 -4.58
N ALA A 266 -5.93 -17.97 -3.29
CA ALA A 266 -5.89 -17.03 -2.18
C ALA A 266 -4.51 -16.35 -2.06
N ARG A 267 -3.41 -17.08 -2.27
CA ARG A 267 -2.07 -16.49 -2.25
C ARG A 267 -1.86 -15.49 -3.39
N GLU A 268 -2.30 -15.81 -4.60
CA GLU A 268 -2.22 -14.92 -5.76
C GLU A 268 -2.99 -13.61 -5.53
N ARG A 269 -4.20 -13.68 -4.98
CA ARG A 269 -4.96 -12.48 -4.57
C ARG A 269 -4.24 -11.68 -3.48
N GLY A 270 -3.63 -12.35 -2.50
CA GLY A 270 -2.82 -11.72 -1.46
C GLY A 270 -1.63 -10.94 -2.05
N LEU A 271 -0.89 -11.56 -2.97
CA LEU A 271 0.24 -10.97 -3.66
C LEU A 271 -0.16 -9.69 -4.42
N HIS A 272 -1.23 -9.76 -5.22
CA HIS A 272 -1.73 -8.59 -5.95
C HIS A 272 -2.11 -7.46 -4.99
N LEU A 273 -2.83 -7.77 -3.91
CA LEU A 273 -3.26 -6.78 -2.93
C LEU A 273 -2.08 -6.09 -2.22
N ARG A 274 -0.97 -6.81 -1.96
CA ARG A 274 0.25 -6.20 -1.43
C ARG A 274 0.89 -5.21 -2.41
N GLN A 275 0.94 -5.56 -3.69
CA GLN A 275 1.48 -4.66 -4.72
C GLN A 275 0.63 -3.40 -4.84
N GLU A 276 -0.70 -3.56 -4.87
CA GLU A 276 -1.65 -2.45 -4.88
C GLU A 276 -1.49 -1.57 -3.64
N THR A 277 -1.38 -2.18 -2.46
CA THR A 277 -1.12 -1.49 -1.19
C THR A 277 0.16 -0.66 -1.23
N ALA A 278 1.26 -1.24 -1.70
CA ALA A 278 2.53 -0.52 -1.82
C ALA A 278 2.41 0.68 -2.77
N ASN A 279 1.73 0.50 -3.90
CA ASN A 279 1.46 1.56 -4.87
C ASN A 279 0.59 2.68 -4.29
N VAL A 280 -0.44 2.34 -3.52
CA VAL A 280 -1.32 3.33 -2.86
C VAL A 280 -0.53 4.13 -1.83
N ILE A 281 0.30 3.48 -1.01
CA ILE A 281 1.14 4.18 -0.02
C ILE A 281 2.09 5.16 -0.74
N ASP A 282 2.82 4.71 -1.77
CA ASP A 282 3.78 5.56 -2.47
C ASP A 282 3.10 6.77 -3.15
N LYS A 283 1.97 6.55 -3.83
CA LYS A 283 1.18 7.63 -4.45
C LYS A 283 0.71 8.65 -3.42
N CYS A 284 0.13 8.17 -2.32
CA CYS A 284 -0.35 9.05 -1.25
C CYS A 284 0.79 9.79 -0.56
N ASP A 285 1.94 9.16 -0.32
CA ASP A 285 3.11 9.80 0.28
C ASP A 285 3.71 10.90 -0.61
N LYS A 286 3.78 10.66 -1.92
CA LYS A 286 4.21 11.67 -2.89
C LYS A 286 3.27 12.87 -2.90
N LEU A 287 1.96 12.62 -2.99
CA LEU A 287 0.95 13.67 -2.99
C LEU A 287 0.94 14.44 -1.65
N ARG A 288 1.05 13.75 -0.52
CA ARG A 288 1.14 14.35 0.82
C ARG A 288 2.34 15.29 0.95
N LYS A 289 3.52 14.84 0.52
CA LYS A 289 4.73 15.70 0.49
C LYS A 289 4.58 16.88 -0.47
N ALA A 290 3.93 16.72 -1.61
CA ALA A 290 3.70 17.82 -2.56
C ALA A 290 2.75 18.87 -1.98
N VAL A 291 1.63 18.44 -1.41
CA VAL A 291 0.63 19.30 -0.78
C VAL A 291 1.23 20.05 0.42
N ASN A 292 1.93 19.36 1.33
CA ASN A 292 2.56 19.99 2.49
C ASN A 292 3.58 21.07 2.06
N ARG A 293 4.36 20.80 0.99
CA ARG A 293 5.30 21.77 0.42
C ARG A 293 4.58 22.97 -0.17
N SER A 294 3.51 22.75 -0.93
CA SER A 294 2.70 23.82 -1.53
C SER A 294 2.13 24.76 -0.48
N VAL A 295 1.52 24.23 0.59
CA VAL A 295 0.99 25.04 1.70
C VAL A 295 2.09 25.82 2.39
N ASN A 296 3.21 25.17 2.74
CA ASN A 296 4.31 25.85 3.44
C ASN A 296 4.92 26.96 2.57
N SER A 297 5.04 26.73 1.25
CA SER A 297 5.48 27.74 0.30
C SER A 297 4.48 28.90 0.21
N GLY A 298 3.19 28.60 0.13
CA GLY A 298 2.13 29.61 0.05
C GLY A 298 2.07 30.51 1.29
N ILE A 299 2.17 29.93 2.49
CA ILE A 299 2.24 30.71 3.74
C ILE A 299 3.52 31.56 3.77
N THR A 300 4.67 31.01 3.34
CA THR A 300 5.93 31.76 3.28
C THR A 300 5.84 32.93 2.30
N GLN A 301 5.21 32.72 1.13
CA GLN A 301 4.98 33.77 0.15
C GLN A 301 4.07 34.86 0.72
N LYS A 302 2.93 34.49 1.33
CA LYS A 302 2.01 35.43 1.97
C LYS A 302 2.71 36.25 3.06
N MET A 303 3.56 35.62 3.88
CA MET A 303 4.39 36.35 4.84
C MET A 303 5.35 37.34 4.18
N GLY A 304 5.96 36.97 3.05
CA GLY A 304 6.83 37.85 2.27
C GLY A 304 6.08 39.08 1.75
N GLU A 305 4.89 38.88 1.19
CA GLU A 305 4.00 39.96 0.73
C GLU A 305 3.62 40.90 1.88
N THR A 306 3.18 40.35 3.02
CA THR A 306 2.83 41.15 4.20
C THR A 306 4.04 41.91 4.77
N THR A 307 5.24 41.32 4.69
CA THR A 307 6.50 41.98 5.10
C THR A 307 6.84 43.15 4.18
N SER A 308 6.66 42.99 2.87
CA SER A 308 6.86 44.07 1.89
C SER A 308 5.87 45.21 2.12
N LEU A 309 4.60 44.92 2.38
CA LEU A 309 3.59 45.94 2.69
C LEU A 309 3.92 46.69 3.98
N LYS A 310 4.39 46.00 5.01
CA LYS A 310 4.86 46.64 6.25
C LYS A 310 6.01 47.61 5.96
N GLN A 311 6.99 47.23 5.13
CA GLN A 311 8.10 48.12 4.76
C GLN A 311 7.62 49.36 3.99
N GLN A 312 6.62 49.22 3.11
CA GLN A 312 5.99 50.36 2.43
C GLN A 312 5.28 51.30 3.42
N LEU A 313 4.57 50.76 4.41
CA LEU A 313 3.96 51.55 5.49
C LEU A 313 5.02 52.28 6.31
N ASP A 314 6.15 51.64 6.62
CA ASP A 314 7.28 52.27 7.32
C ASP A 314 7.84 53.48 6.55
N MET A 315 8.02 53.34 5.23
CA MET A 315 8.43 54.45 4.37
C MET A 315 7.37 55.56 4.33
N GLY A 316 6.10 55.22 4.13
CA GLY A 316 4.99 56.18 4.10
C GLY A 316 4.81 56.95 5.41
N ILE A 317 5.04 56.31 6.55
CA ILE A 317 5.05 56.99 7.87
C ILE A 317 6.19 58.02 7.94
N GLY A 318 7.38 57.68 7.41
CA GLY A 318 8.51 58.59 7.33
C GLY A 318 8.23 59.81 6.44
N GLU A 319 7.69 59.58 5.24
CA GLU A 319 7.28 60.64 4.31
C GLU A 319 6.22 61.56 4.90
N ASN A 320 5.20 60.99 5.54
CA ASN A 320 4.15 61.74 6.22
C ASN A 320 4.74 62.61 7.35
N ARG A 321 5.65 62.07 8.17
CA ARG A 321 6.35 62.85 9.20
C ARG A 321 7.11 64.04 8.61
N HIS A 322 7.80 63.84 7.49
CA HIS A 322 8.50 64.93 6.79
C HIS A 322 7.52 65.97 6.23
N ALA A 323 6.38 65.54 5.68
CA ALA A 323 5.33 66.43 5.21
C ALA A 323 4.72 67.25 6.36
N THR A 324 4.47 66.65 7.52
CA THR A 324 3.98 67.35 8.72
C THR A 324 4.95 68.44 9.14
N HIS A 325 6.25 68.12 9.23
CA HIS A 325 7.27 69.11 9.61
C HIS A 325 7.40 70.24 8.57
N ARG A 326 7.23 69.94 7.27
CA ARG A 326 7.23 70.96 6.22
C ARG A 326 6.03 71.90 6.35
N ASN A 327 4.84 71.35 6.55
CA ASN A 327 3.62 72.15 6.74
C ASN A 327 3.67 72.96 8.03
N GLN A 328 4.22 72.41 9.13
CA GLN A 328 4.39 73.16 10.36
C GLN A 328 5.29 74.39 10.16
N ARG A 329 6.45 74.22 9.51
CA ARG A 329 7.32 75.36 9.19
C ARG A 329 6.63 76.40 8.31
N TRP A 330 5.82 75.97 7.35
CA TRP A 330 5.05 76.88 6.51
C TRP A 330 3.97 77.64 7.30
N TYR A 331 3.30 76.94 8.22
CA TYR A 331 2.34 77.53 9.14
C TYR A 331 3.02 78.61 10.00
N ASP A 332 4.14 78.29 10.65
CA ASP A 332 4.87 79.23 11.53
C ASP A 332 5.38 80.46 10.76
N LEU A 333 5.81 80.29 9.50
CA LEU A 333 6.23 81.40 8.63
C LEU A 333 5.03 82.27 8.21
N THR A 334 3.90 81.65 7.89
CA THR A 334 2.67 82.36 7.50
C THR A 334 2.07 83.11 8.69
N GLU A 335 2.15 82.53 9.89
CA GLU A 335 1.75 83.15 11.15
C GLU A 335 2.54 84.43 11.42
N ARG A 336 3.87 84.37 11.31
CA ARG A 336 4.71 85.57 11.43
C ARG A 336 4.37 86.62 10.36
N ALA A 337 4.16 86.21 9.11
CA ALA A 337 3.79 87.12 8.04
C ALA A 337 2.42 87.79 8.31
N TYR A 338 1.47 87.04 8.88
CA TYR A 338 0.17 87.56 9.27
C TYR A 338 0.30 88.59 10.41
N GLU A 339 1.11 88.31 11.44
CA GLU A 339 1.41 89.25 12.52
C GLU A 339 2.05 90.54 11.98
N TYR A 340 3.00 90.45 11.05
CA TYR A 340 3.56 91.64 10.39
C TYR A 340 2.49 92.44 9.63
N SER A 341 1.53 91.77 8.98
CA SER A 341 0.45 92.45 8.23
C SER A 341 -0.55 93.19 9.13
N GLN A 342 -0.71 92.77 10.39
CA GLN A 342 -1.57 93.46 11.36
C GLN A 342 -0.94 94.76 11.88
N GLY A 343 0.38 94.90 11.76
CA GLY A 343 1.13 96.05 12.25
C GLY A 343 1.24 96.07 13.79
N PRO A 344 1.91 97.10 14.34
CA PRO A 344 2.10 97.21 15.77
C PRO A 344 0.80 97.53 16.51
N ILE A 345 0.68 96.99 17.73
CA ILE A 345 -0.52 97.14 18.59
C ILE A 345 -0.79 98.61 18.95
N MET A 346 0.28 99.40 19.11
CA MET A 346 0.17 100.82 19.46
C MET A 346 0.37 101.69 18.21
N TYR A 347 -0.53 102.66 18.03
CA TYR A 347 -0.48 103.62 16.92
C TYR A 347 0.86 104.40 16.84
N HIS A 348 1.51 104.62 17.99
CA HIS A 348 2.77 105.37 18.06
C HIS A 348 3.94 104.62 17.41
N ASP A 349 3.88 103.30 17.38
CA ASP A 349 4.93 102.41 16.84
C ASP A 349 4.80 102.22 15.32
N ILE A 350 3.71 102.70 14.71
CA ILE A 350 3.54 102.73 13.26
C ILE A 350 4.53 103.74 12.68
N MET A 351 5.27 103.30 11.66
CA MET A 351 6.25 104.15 10.97
C MET A 351 5.55 105.35 10.31
N THR A 352 6.18 106.50 10.31
CA THR A 352 5.58 107.76 9.80
C THR A 352 5.10 107.70 8.36
N HIS A 353 5.67 106.81 7.53
CA HIS A 353 5.26 106.60 6.14
C HIS A 353 3.99 105.72 6.00
N GLU A 354 3.68 104.88 6.99
CA GLU A 354 2.53 103.96 7.00
C GLU A 354 1.26 104.62 7.58
N ARG A 355 1.42 105.70 8.36
CA ARG A 355 0.27 106.36 9.01
C ARG A 355 -0.69 106.99 8.00
N LEU A 356 -1.99 106.79 8.20
CA LEU A 356 -3.03 107.36 7.33
C LEU A 356 -3.29 108.85 7.57
N ASP A 357 -2.70 109.45 8.61
CA ASP A 357 -2.77 110.88 8.92
C ASP A 357 -1.63 111.69 8.28
N ARG A 358 -0.73 111.06 7.53
CA ARG A 358 0.40 111.73 6.88
C ARG A 358 -0.08 112.84 5.93
N PRO A 359 0.64 113.98 5.81
CA PRO A 359 0.16 115.16 5.08
C PRO A 359 -0.27 114.87 3.63
N GLN A 360 0.44 113.97 2.93
CA GLN A 360 0.13 113.56 1.57
C GLN A 360 -1.24 112.87 1.45
N VAL A 361 -1.60 112.03 2.42
CA VAL A 361 -2.89 111.33 2.44
C VAL A 361 -4.03 112.30 2.73
N ARG A 362 -3.82 113.23 3.66
CA ARG A 362 -4.81 114.28 3.97
C ARG A 362 -5.10 115.18 2.78
N VAL A 363 -4.10 115.51 1.94
CA VAL A 363 -4.29 116.30 0.72
C VAL A 363 -5.02 115.48 -0.35
N PHE A 364 -4.67 114.20 -0.52
CA PHE A 364 -5.32 113.31 -1.47
C PHE A 364 -6.81 113.14 -1.13
N GLN A 365 -7.13 112.85 0.14
CA GLN A 365 -8.51 112.60 0.62
C GLN A 365 -9.42 113.84 0.69
N ARG A 366 -8.91 115.06 0.45
CA ARG A 366 -9.75 116.29 0.35
C ARG A 366 -10.66 116.28 -0.88
N HIS A 367 -10.35 115.47 -1.89
CA HIS A 367 -11.16 115.37 -3.10
C HIS A 367 -12.27 114.32 -2.91
N PRO A 368 -13.54 114.62 -3.26
CA PRO A 368 -14.60 113.63 -3.22
C PRO A 368 -14.27 112.44 -4.15
N GLY A 369 -14.38 111.22 -3.64
CA GLY A 369 -14.16 109.98 -4.43
C GLY A 369 -12.73 109.41 -4.42
N THR A 370 -11.76 110.06 -3.77
CA THR A 370 -10.39 109.55 -3.66
C THR A 370 -10.18 108.77 -2.36
N GLN A 371 -10.20 107.43 -2.43
CA GLN A 371 -9.81 106.53 -1.35
C GLN A 371 -8.44 105.91 -1.63
N LEU A 372 -7.64 105.68 -0.58
CA LEU A 372 -6.41 104.92 -0.71
C LEU A 372 -6.72 103.43 -0.86
N LYS A 373 -6.04 102.77 -1.80
CA LYS A 373 -6.10 101.31 -1.95
C LYS A 373 -5.27 100.57 -0.90
N GLU A 374 -4.26 101.22 -0.32
CA GLU A 374 -3.32 100.62 0.64
C GLU A 374 -4.01 99.91 1.82
N PRO A 375 -4.96 100.51 2.56
CA PRO A 375 -5.67 99.80 3.64
C PRO A 375 -6.46 98.58 3.14
N GLN A 376 -7.08 98.68 1.96
CA GLN A 376 -7.87 97.58 1.38
C GLN A 376 -6.96 96.41 0.97
N GLU A 377 -5.78 96.71 0.40
CA GLU A 377 -4.79 95.71 0.01
C GLU A 377 -4.15 95.03 1.22
N ILE A 378 -3.88 95.76 2.31
CA ILE A 378 -3.37 95.19 3.58
C ILE A 378 -4.40 94.23 4.20
N VAL A 379 -5.67 94.64 4.29
CA VAL A 379 -6.76 93.78 4.79
C VAL A 379 -6.90 92.54 3.91
N ARG A 380 -6.91 92.70 2.57
CA ARG A 380 -6.99 91.56 1.64
C ARG A 380 -5.79 90.62 1.78
N GLY A 381 -4.60 91.15 1.99
CA GLY A 381 -3.39 90.38 2.25
C GLY A 381 -3.47 89.59 3.56
N GLY A 382 -3.92 90.24 4.63
CA GLY A 382 -4.14 89.61 5.94
C GLY A 382 -5.18 88.48 5.88
N ASP A 383 -6.32 88.71 5.22
CA ASP A 383 -7.36 87.70 5.02
C ASP A 383 -6.84 86.49 4.23
N GLY A 384 -6.03 86.71 3.18
CA GLY A 384 -5.40 85.65 2.41
C GLY A 384 -4.38 84.83 3.22
N LEU A 385 -3.59 85.48 4.08
CA LEU A 385 -2.67 84.81 5.00
C LEU A 385 -3.42 83.97 6.03
N LEU A 386 -4.50 84.51 6.60
CA LEU A 386 -5.35 83.80 7.55
C LEU A 386 -6.00 82.56 6.91
N GLU A 387 -6.46 82.65 5.67
CA GLU A 387 -7.00 81.51 4.92
C GLU A 387 -5.92 80.45 4.66
N SER A 388 -4.72 80.86 4.26
CA SER A 388 -3.55 79.98 4.09
C SER A 388 -3.17 79.26 5.39
N MET A 389 -3.17 79.95 6.53
CA MET A 389 -2.94 79.34 7.85
C MET A 389 -4.01 78.30 8.18
N LYS A 390 -5.30 78.64 8.00
CA LYS A 390 -6.41 77.71 8.23
C LYS A 390 -6.30 76.48 7.31
N ALA A 391 -5.90 76.65 6.06
CA ALA A 391 -5.66 75.54 5.13
C ALA A 391 -4.49 74.65 5.58
N THR A 392 -3.36 75.26 5.96
CA THR A 392 -2.17 74.53 6.40
C THR A 392 -2.41 73.77 7.70
N SER A 393 -3.13 74.38 8.67
CA SER A 393 -3.54 73.72 9.92
C SER A 393 -4.43 72.51 9.65
N ARG A 394 -5.43 72.64 8.76
CA ARG A 394 -6.25 71.49 8.32
C ARG A 394 -5.40 70.38 7.69
N ASN A 395 -4.42 70.74 6.84
CA ASN A 395 -3.52 69.76 6.22
C ASN A 395 -2.69 69.01 7.26
N ILE A 396 -2.16 69.70 8.28
CA ILE A 396 -1.44 69.08 9.40
C ILE A 396 -2.36 68.08 10.14
N GLY A 397 -3.61 68.48 10.40
CA GLY A 397 -4.61 67.59 11.00
C GLY A 397 -4.85 66.31 10.18
N LEU A 398 -5.02 66.44 8.86
CA LEU A 398 -5.20 65.31 7.95
C LEU A 398 -3.98 64.39 7.91
N LEU A 399 -2.77 64.96 7.89
CA LEU A 399 -1.51 64.20 7.93
C LEU A 399 -1.38 63.39 9.22
N ASN A 400 -1.75 63.97 10.37
CA ASN A 400 -1.74 63.27 11.66
C ASN A 400 -2.73 62.10 11.70
N ILE A 401 -3.95 62.27 11.18
CA ILE A 401 -4.94 61.19 11.07
C ILE A 401 -4.42 60.08 10.15
N ALA A 402 -3.83 60.44 9.00
CA ALA A 402 -3.24 59.47 8.08
C ALA A 402 -2.09 58.69 8.74
N ARG A 403 -1.23 59.37 9.51
CA ARG A 403 -0.14 58.74 10.25
C ARG A 403 -0.65 57.75 11.29
N GLN A 404 -1.70 58.10 12.04
CA GLN A 404 -2.32 57.19 12.99
C GLN A 404 -2.83 55.93 12.30
N ARG A 405 -3.57 56.08 11.19
CA ARG A 405 -4.10 54.94 10.42
C ARG A 405 -3.00 54.03 9.87
N MET A 406 -1.90 54.60 9.38
CA MET A 406 -0.76 53.82 8.90
C MET A 406 -0.04 53.08 10.03
N ASN A 407 0.06 53.67 11.22
CA ASN A 407 0.63 52.99 12.39
C ASN A 407 -0.24 51.81 12.85
N GLU A 408 -1.56 52.00 12.87
CA GLU A 408 -2.52 50.92 13.17
C GLU A 408 -2.37 49.78 12.15
N ASP A 409 -2.36 50.10 10.85
CA ASP A 409 -2.19 49.10 9.79
C ASP A 409 -0.84 48.38 9.92
N LYS A 410 0.26 49.11 10.18
CA LYS A 410 1.58 48.51 10.42
C LYS A 410 1.55 47.51 11.59
N SER A 411 0.87 47.86 12.68
CA SER A 411 0.72 46.97 13.85
C SER A 411 -0.04 45.70 13.46
N ASP A 412 -1.13 45.84 12.71
CA ASP A 412 -1.92 44.71 12.23
C ASP A 412 -1.10 43.80 11.29
N LYS A 413 -0.34 44.37 10.35
CA LYS A 413 0.57 43.60 9.48
C LYS A 413 1.61 42.83 10.29
N LEU A 414 2.18 43.44 11.32
CA LEU A 414 3.15 42.77 12.19
C LEU A 414 2.53 41.59 12.95
N ALA A 415 1.34 41.77 13.51
CA ALA A 415 0.60 40.70 14.17
C ALA A 415 0.26 39.55 13.19
N GLY A 416 -0.13 39.89 11.96
CA GLY A 416 -0.37 38.91 10.89
C GLY A 416 0.88 38.08 10.54
N ILE A 417 2.04 38.73 10.37
CA ILE A 417 3.32 38.05 10.12
C ILE A 417 3.68 37.10 11.26
N ASN A 418 3.47 37.52 12.51
CA ASN A 418 3.75 36.68 13.67
C ASN A 418 2.86 35.44 13.71
N ALA A 419 1.56 35.59 13.46
CA ALA A 419 0.62 34.48 13.41
C ALA A 419 0.97 33.46 12.32
N ASP A 420 1.22 33.90 11.09
CA ASP A 420 1.63 33.03 9.99
C ASP A 420 3.01 32.38 10.25
N GLY A 421 3.93 33.13 10.88
CA GLY A 421 5.23 32.63 11.30
C GLY A 421 5.15 31.52 12.36
N ASP A 422 4.25 31.66 13.33
CA ASP A 422 3.98 30.63 14.34
C ASP A 422 3.40 29.36 13.72
N VAL A 423 2.48 29.51 12.76
CA VAL A 423 1.93 28.38 12.00
C VAL A 423 3.04 27.65 11.24
N LEU A 424 3.92 28.36 10.53
CA LEU A 424 5.05 27.73 9.83
C LEU A 424 6.01 27.02 10.78
N ARG A 425 6.38 27.64 11.91
CA ARG A 425 7.24 27.01 12.92
C ARG A 425 6.60 25.75 13.48
N MET A 426 5.30 25.80 13.77
CA MET A 426 4.52 24.66 14.26
C MET A 426 4.49 23.52 13.23
N ARG A 427 4.22 23.82 11.96
CA ARG A 427 4.23 22.84 10.86
C ARG A 427 5.59 22.19 10.65
N ARG A 428 6.68 22.95 10.76
CA ARG A 428 8.06 22.40 10.69
C ARG A 428 8.37 21.47 11.86
N ARG A 429 8.03 21.86 13.09
CA ARG A 429 8.24 21.01 14.28
C ARG A 429 7.47 19.68 14.20
N LYS A 430 6.26 19.72 13.62
CA LYS A 430 5.36 18.55 13.51
C LYS A 430 5.54 17.75 12.21
N ALA A 431 6.52 18.08 11.37
CA ALA A 431 6.72 17.46 10.05
C ALA A 431 7.07 15.96 10.11
N ASP A 432 7.73 15.52 11.17
CA ASP A 432 8.26 14.14 11.29
C ASP A 432 7.24 13.13 11.85
N HIS A 433 6.00 13.53 12.13
CA HIS A 433 4.91 12.68 12.66
C HIS A 433 5.22 11.94 13.99
N LYS A 434 6.33 12.24 14.65
CA LYS A 434 6.76 11.63 15.93
C LYS A 434 6.02 12.18 17.17
N TRP A 435 5.26 13.25 17.02
CA TRP A 435 4.53 13.92 18.10
C TRP A 435 3.25 13.17 18.48
N GLY A 436 2.84 13.29 19.74
CA GLY A 436 1.62 12.68 20.30
C GLY A 436 0.38 13.57 20.18
N TYR A 437 -0.82 12.97 20.20
CA TYR A 437 -2.06 13.76 20.34
C TYR A 437 -2.06 14.42 21.73
N GLY A 438 -1.91 15.75 21.78
CA GLY A 438 -2.01 16.51 23.03
C GLY A 438 -0.80 17.37 23.40
N GLU A 439 0.34 17.28 22.71
CA GLU A 439 1.49 18.17 22.97
C GLU A 439 1.28 19.62 22.49
N ALA A 440 0.13 19.92 21.89
CA ALA A 440 -0.24 21.25 21.46
C ALA A 440 -0.91 22.06 22.59
N ARG A 441 -0.27 22.17 23.76
CA ARG A 441 -0.44 23.39 24.55
C ARG A 441 0.50 24.41 23.92
N ILE A 442 -0.08 25.25 23.07
CA ILE A 442 0.50 26.52 22.68
C ILE A 442 0.90 27.20 23.99
N SER A 443 2.20 27.28 24.26
CA SER A 443 2.75 28.09 25.33
C SER A 443 2.55 29.55 24.94
N LEU A 444 1.31 30.02 25.06
CA LEU A 444 0.98 31.43 25.24
C LEU A 444 1.41 31.77 26.67
N VAL A 445 2.72 31.87 26.88
CA VAL A 445 3.24 32.62 28.02
C VAL A 445 3.33 34.06 27.54
N PRO A 446 2.50 34.98 28.07
CA PRO A 446 2.75 36.40 27.86
C PRO A 446 4.00 36.74 28.68
N THR A 447 5.13 36.93 28.01
CA THR A 447 6.23 37.71 28.58
C THR A 447 5.75 39.15 28.65
N LEU A 448 5.17 39.52 29.79
CA LEU A 448 5.04 40.90 30.24
C LEU A 448 6.33 41.29 30.99
N PRO A 449 6.69 42.59 30.99
CA PRO A 449 8.07 43.09 31.10
C PRO A 449 8.79 42.76 32.40
#